data_AF-C9LDA3-F1
#
_entry.id   AF-C9LDA3-F1
#
_cell.length_a   1.000
_cell.length_b   1.000
_cell.length_c   1.000
_cell.angle_alpha   90.00
_cell.angle_beta   90.00
_cell.angle_gamma   90.00
#
_symmetry.space_group_name_H-M   'P 1'
#
loop_
_entity.id
_entity.type
_entity.pdbx_description
1 polymer ?
#
loop_
_entity_poly.entity_id
_entity_poly.type
_entity_poly.pdbx_seq_one_letter_code
_entity_poly.pdbx_strand_id
1 'polypeptide(L)'
;MECRNEEIDCKQSKNIYSMKDYSYIIDEACTGEKTPKLVRQIIPILVGWAKRKETNHTYGDLSRLLGYQDWQRIGHQLGSVQLVFQQLQEEAGLEKIPTLNALVSNAKAGIPSGGFSYVHPKYDEMDFTEKQIIVENANNEAFNYEKWDYVLALLGLKPYLSQADEDIIRSGAFGFGGERKEHKLMKEFIAAHPEAIDKQISEEGILEHILLSGDRVDVFFPKANVAVEVKPKLAPNADILRGLFQCVKYKAILDAEAEVKGEIPDSEIILVIGGKLSQSNRNVQECLDIEVIEEFKYKSLYRKT
;
A
#
# COMPACT_ATOMS: atom_id res chain seq x y z
N MET A 1 -40.00 18.11 -25.13
CA MET A 1 -38.87 17.17 -25.30
C MET A 1 -37.66 17.92 -24.80
N GLU A 2 -37.41 17.90 -23.50
CA GLU A 2 -36.28 18.59 -22.88
C GLU A 2 -35.69 17.63 -21.85
N CYS A 3 -34.50 17.15 -22.17
CA CYS A 3 -33.69 16.29 -21.32
C CYS A 3 -33.25 17.08 -20.10
N ARG A 4 -33.61 16.61 -18.91
CA ARG A 4 -33.00 17.05 -17.65
C ARG A 4 -31.60 16.45 -17.58
N ASN A 5 -30.59 17.30 -17.72
CA ASN A 5 -29.23 16.98 -17.31
C ASN A 5 -29.18 17.08 -15.79
N GLU A 6 -29.01 15.93 -15.13
CA GLU A 6 -28.63 15.88 -13.72
C GLU A 6 -27.15 16.30 -13.63
N GLU A 7 -26.90 17.46 -13.04
CA GLU A 7 -25.57 17.86 -12.60
C GLU A 7 -25.12 16.87 -11.52
N ILE A 8 -24.15 16.04 -11.86
CA ILE A 8 -23.43 15.20 -10.91
C ILE A 8 -22.66 16.15 -9.98
N ASP A 9 -23.11 16.26 -8.74
CA ASP A 9 -22.56 17.13 -7.70
C ASP A 9 -21.15 16.66 -7.32
N CYS A 10 -20.14 17.24 -7.97
CA CYS A 10 -18.71 17.11 -7.72
C CYS A 10 -18.31 17.84 -6.40
N LYS A 11 -19.01 17.55 -5.30
CA LYS A 11 -18.75 18.12 -3.97
C LYS A 11 -18.43 17.09 -2.89
N GLN A 12 -18.51 15.80 -3.17
CA GLN A 12 -18.10 14.76 -2.21
C GLN A 12 -16.57 14.59 -2.08
N SER A 13 -15.76 15.22 -2.93
CA SER A 13 -14.30 15.06 -2.95
C SER A 13 -13.51 16.16 -2.22
N LYS A 14 -14.17 17.07 -1.48
CA LYS A 14 -13.51 18.22 -0.82
C LYS A 14 -13.65 18.31 0.70
N ASN A 15 -14.02 17.23 1.40
CA ASN A 15 -14.21 17.27 2.86
C ASN A 15 -13.31 16.30 3.66
N ILE A 16 -12.12 15.98 3.15
CA ILE A 16 -11.11 15.21 3.90
C ILE A 16 -10.41 16.08 4.98
N TYR A 17 -10.48 17.41 4.87
CA TYR A 17 -9.74 18.36 5.71
C TYR A 17 -10.43 18.84 7.00
N SER A 18 -11.41 18.09 7.52
CA SER A 18 -12.00 18.40 8.84
C SER A 18 -12.42 17.15 9.64
N MET A 19 -11.75 16.02 9.43
CA MET A 19 -11.85 14.93 10.40
C MET A 19 -11.01 15.30 11.62
N LYS A 20 -11.63 15.26 12.81
CA LYS A 20 -10.87 15.29 14.06
C LYS A 20 -9.94 14.08 14.08
N ASP A 21 -8.66 14.34 14.31
CA ASP A 21 -7.65 13.30 14.47
C ASP A 21 -7.70 12.75 15.90
N TYR A 22 -7.87 11.43 16.02
CA TYR A 22 -7.89 10.67 17.26
C TYR A 22 -6.74 9.65 17.32
N SER A 23 -5.69 9.82 16.51
CA SER A 23 -4.53 8.93 16.49
C SER A 23 -3.84 8.77 17.87
N TYR A 24 -3.94 9.79 18.73
CA TYR A 24 -3.43 9.77 20.11
C TYR A 24 -4.10 8.70 21.00
N ILE A 25 -5.35 8.30 20.70
CA ILE A 25 -6.09 7.29 21.50
C ILE A 25 -5.31 5.98 21.56
N ILE A 26 -4.57 5.63 20.50
CA ILE A 26 -3.78 4.39 20.52
C ILE A 26 -2.69 4.44 21.60
N ASP A 27 -2.08 5.60 21.83
CA ASP A 27 -1.03 5.75 22.85
C ASP A 27 -1.61 5.88 24.25
N GLU A 28 -2.80 6.47 24.40
CA GLU A 28 -3.46 6.59 25.70
C GLU A 28 -4.08 5.27 26.18
N ALA A 29 -4.76 4.54 25.29
CA ALA A 29 -5.44 3.29 25.61
C ALA A 29 -4.45 2.13 25.83
N CYS A 30 -3.26 2.20 25.24
CA CYS A 30 -2.27 1.12 25.29
C CYS A 30 -1.17 1.42 26.31
N THR A 31 -0.79 0.41 27.11
CA THR A 31 0.29 0.55 28.08
C THR A 31 1.68 0.24 27.49
N GLY A 32 2.66 1.07 27.83
CA GLY A 32 4.07 0.91 27.46
C GLY A 32 4.39 1.27 26.01
N GLU A 33 5.66 1.19 25.61
CA GLU A 33 6.09 1.65 24.28
C GLU A 33 5.84 0.66 23.13
N LYS A 34 5.79 -0.64 23.43
CA LYS A 34 5.68 -1.70 22.41
C LYS A 34 4.25 -1.97 21.97
N THR A 35 3.30 -1.92 22.91
CA THR A 35 1.88 -2.23 22.66
C THR A 35 1.25 -1.30 21.63
N PRO A 36 1.38 0.04 21.73
CA PRO A 36 0.79 0.97 20.77
C PRO A 36 1.29 0.73 19.34
N LYS A 37 2.58 0.40 19.17
CA LYS A 37 3.17 0.10 17.85
C LYS A 37 2.55 -1.14 17.21
N LEU A 38 2.35 -2.20 18.00
CA LEU A 38 1.72 -3.43 17.51
C LEU A 38 0.23 -3.23 17.24
N VAL A 39 -0.48 -2.46 18.08
CA VAL A 39 -1.91 -2.17 17.87
C VAL A 39 -2.14 -1.40 16.57
N ARG A 40 -1.25 -0.46 16.21
CA ARG A 40 -1.27 0.23 14.90
C ARG A 40 -1.15 -0.72 13.71
N GLN A 41 -0.50 -1.86 13.87
CA GLN A 41 -0.38 -2.89 12.83
C GLN A 41 -1.56 -3.86 12.86
N ILE A 42 -2.01 -4.25 14.05
CA ILE A 42 -3.09 -5.24 14.24
C ILE A 42 -4.42 -4.70 13.71
N ILE A 43 -4.78 -3.45 14.02
CA ILE A 43 -6.10 -2.89 13.64
C ILE A 43 -6.32 -2.98 12.11
N PRO A 44 -5.42 -2.48 11.25
CA PRO A 44 -5.60 -2.58 9.79
C PRO A 44 -5.70 -4.02 9.29
N ILE A 45 -4.90 -4.95 9.84
CA ILE A 45 -4.93 -6.37 9.46
C ILE A 45 -6.32 -6.94 9.73
N LEU A 46 -6.82 -6.76 10.95
CA LEU A 46 -8.11 -7.31 11.36
C LEU A 46 -9.28 -6.65 10.61
N VAL A 47 -9.19 -5.34 10.35
CA VAL A 47 -10.15 -4.64 9.48
C VAL A 47 -10.15 -5.24 8.08
N GLY A 48 -8.98 -5.53 7.52
CA GLY A 48 -8.85 -6.21 6.24
C GLY A 48 -9.54 -7.57 6.23
N TRP A 49 -9.33 -8.40 7.26
CA TRP A 49 -10.01 -9.68 7.44
C TRP A 49 -11.53 -9.54 7.55
N ALA A 50 -12.00 -8.56 8.31
CA ALA A 50 -13.44 -8.28 8.45
C ALA A 50 -14.08 -7.91 7.11
N LYS A 51 -13.47 -6.98 6.36
CA LYS A 51 -13.97 -6.54 5.04
C LYS A 51 -14.01 -7.68 4.02
N ARG A 52 -13.07 -8.64 4.10
CA ARG A 52 -13.04 -9.84 3.25
C ARG A 52 -13.87 -11.01 3.79
N LYS A 53 -14.50 -10.84 4.96
CA LYS A 53 -15.31 -11.87 5.64
C LYS A 53 -14.53 -13.15 5.95
N GLU A 54 -13.26 -13.01 6.32
CA GLU A 54 -12.37 -14.12 6.61
C GLU A 54 -12.46 -14.50 8.12
N THR A 55 -12.70 -15.78 8.42
CA THR A 55 -12.82 -16.30 9.81
C THR A 55 -11.76 -17.36 10.16
N ASN A 56 -10.95 -17.77 9.20
CA ASN A 56 -10.04 -18.91 9.30
C ASN A 56 -8.63 -18.54 9.80
N HIS A 57 -8.47 -17.33 10.36
CA HIS A 57 -7.17 -16.83 10.81
C HIS A 57 -6.87 -17.22 12.25
N THR A 58 -5.61 -17.51 12.52
CA THR A 58 -5.14 -17.92 13.85
C THR A 58 -4.24 -16.87 14.49
N TYR A 59 -3.99 -17.00 15.80
CA TYR A 59 -2.97 -16.18 16.48
C TYR A 59 -1.58 -16.33 15.86
N GLY A 60 -1.27 -17.50 15.28
CA GLY A 60 -0.03 -17.75 14.56
C GLY A 60 0.06 -16.96 13.25
N ASP A 61 -1.05 -16.88 12.51
CA ASP A 61 -1.11 -16.10 11.27
C ASP A 61 -0.96 -14.61 11.55
N LEU A 62 -1.67 -14.09 12.56
CA LEU A 62 -1.50 -12.71 12.99
C LEU A 62 -0.05 -12.43 13.46
N SER A 63 0.56 -13.34 14.22
CA SER A 63 1.97 -13.19 14.65
C SER A 63 2.93 -13.12 13.45
N ARG A 64 2.70 -13.96 12.43
CA ARG A 64 3.51 -13.97 11.21
C ARG A 64 3.37 -12.66 10.43
N LEU A 65 2.16 -12.13 10.30
CA LEU A 65 1.90 -10.84 9.66
C LEU A 65 2.54 -9.66 10.40
N LEU A 66 2.73 -9.78 11.72
CA LEU A 66 3.48 -8.82 12.53
C LEU A 66 5.00 -9.00 12.45
N GLY A 67 5.49 -9.89 11.56
CA GLY A 67 6.91 -10.12 11.31
C GLY A 67 7.61 -11.08 12.28
N TYR A 68 6.86 -11.79 13.14
CA TYR A 68 7.45 -12.77 14.04
C TYR A 68 7.68 -14.12 13.35
N GLN A 69 8.88 -14.68 13.53
CA GLN A 69 9.25 -16.01 13.04
C GLN A 69 8.62 -17.13 13.89
N ASP A 70 8.39 -16.86 15.18
CA ASP A 70 7.80 -17.78 16.16
C ASP A 70 6.52 -17.20 16.78
N TRP A 71 5.71 -18.07 17.38
CA TRP A 71 4.51 -17.65 18.11
C TRP A 71 4.85 -16.64 19.22
N GLN A 72 4.14 -15.52 19.24
CA GLN A 72 4.22 -14.53 20.30
C GLN A 72 2.90 -14.43 21.04
N ARG A 73 2.97 -14.09 22.32
CA ARG A 73 1.79 -13.83 23.13
C ARG A 73 1.20 -12.45 22.78
N ILE A 74 0.33 -12.43 21.77
CA ILE A 74 -0.34 -11.21 21.26
C ILE A 74 -1.67 -10.87 21.94
N GLY A 75 -2.07 -11.64 22.97
CA GLY A 75 -3.37 -11.47 23.64
C GLY A 75 -3.56 -10.11 24.32
N HIS A 76 -2.49 -9.55 24.91
CA HIS A 76 -2.56 -8.22 25.52
C HIS A 76 -2.81 -7.12 24.49
N GLN A 77 -2.16 -7.21 23.33
CA GLN A 77 -2.31 -6.27 22.22
C GLN A 77 -3.72 -6.36 21.63
N LEU A 78 -4.26 -7.58 21.47
CA LEU A 78 -5.66 -7.78 21.07
C LEU A 78 -6.63 -7.18 22.10
N GLY A 79 -6.41 -7.37 23.40
CA GLY A 79 -7.20 -6.69 24.43
C GLY A 79 -7.14 -5.17 24.30
N SER A 80 -5.97 -4.62 23.98
CA SER A 80 -5.77 -3.19 23.77
C SER A 80 -6.50 -2.64 22.54
N VAL A 81 -6.68 -3.44 21.48
CA VAL A 81 -7.54 -3.06 20.34
C VAL A 81 -8.97 -2.77 20.80
N GLN A 82 -9.51 -3.59 21.70
CA GLN A 82 -10.86 -3.36 22.24
C GLN A 82 -10.95 -2.07 23.06
N LEU A 83 -9.90 -1.73 23.83
CA LEU A 83 -9.83 -0.48 24.59
C LEU A 83 -9.77 0.74 23.67
N VAL A 84 -8.94 0.68 22.62
CA VAL A 84 -8.86 1.75 21.59
C VAL A 84 -10.24 2.01 20.99
N PHE A 85 -10.98 0.97 20.62
CA PHE A 85 -12.32 1.13 20.06
C PHE A 85 -13.33 1.70 21.06
N GLN A 86 -13.29 1.27 22.32
CA GLN A 86 -14.16 1.83 23.36
C GLN A 86 -13.88 3.32 23.59
N GLN A 87 -12.62 3.71 23.73
CA GLN A 87 -12.24 5.11 23.92
C GLN A 87 -12.57 5.96 22.69
N LEU A 88 -12.33 5.45 21.48
CA LEU A 88 -12.71 6.15 20.24
C LEU A 88 -14.22 6.35 20.15
N GLN A 89 -15.02 5.35 20.53
CA GLN A 89 -16.48 5.49 20.57
C GLN A 89 -16.92 6.61 21.51
N GLU A 90 -16.35 6.64 22.71
CA GLU A 90 -16.68 7.64 23.74
C GLU A 90 -16.28 9.05 23.30
N GLU A 91 -15.05 9.24 22.83
CA GLU A 91 -14.51 10.56 22.50
C GLU A 91 -15.03 11.12 21.18
N ALA A 92 -15.20 10.26 20.17
CA ALA A 92 -15.72 10.68 18.87
C ALA A 92 -17.25 10.60 18.78
N GLY A 93 -17.93 10.13 19.83
CA GLY A 93 -19.40 10.02 19.89
C GLY A 93 -19.96 9.05 18.84
N LEU A 94 -19.28 7.91 18.63
CA LEU A 94 -19.66 6.93 17.63
C LEU A 94 -20.63 5.90 18.19
N GLU A 95 -21.44 5.32 17.30
CA GLU A 95 -22.16 4.08 17.58
C GLU A 95 -21.19 2.93 17.91
N LYS A 96 -21.73 1.80 18.38
CA LYS A 96 -20.95 0.61 18.73
C LYS A 96 -19.99 0.22 17.59
N ILE A 97 -18.70 0.24 17.87
CA ILE A 97 -17.69 -0.38 17.00
C ILE A 97 -17.64 -1.86 17.38
N PRO A 98 -17.93 -2.78 16.46
CA PRO A 98 -17.89 -4.21 16.78
C PRO A 98 -16.47 -4.66 17.08
N THR A 99 -16.34 -5.72 17.88
CA THR A 99 -15.02 -6.25 18.18
C THR A 99 -14.43 -6.96 16.97
N LEU A 100 -13.13 -6.79 16.75
CA LEU A 100 -12.37 -7.56 15.76
C LEU A 100 -11.70 -8.79 16.37
N ASN A 101 -11.70 -8.92 17.69
CA ASN A 101 -10.93 -9.94 18.40
C ASN A 101 -11.44 -11.37 18.12
N ALA A 102 -12.71 -11.51 17.75
CA ALA A 102 -13.35 -12.78 17.41
C ALA A 102 -12.83 -13.40 16.10
N LEU A 103 -12.19 -12.59 15.24
CA LEU A 103 -11.59 -13.03 13.98
C LEU A 103 -10.31 -13.86 14.18
N VAL A 104 -9.73 -13.82 15.38
CA VAL A 104 -8.48 -14.51 15.69
C VAL A 104 -8.75 -15.75 16.52
N SER A 105 -8.49 -16.91 15.94
CA SER A 105 -8.84 -18.20 16.53
C SER A 105 -7.63 -19.01 17.01
N ASN A 106 -7.89 -19.99 17.87
CA ASN A 106 -6.95 -21.05 18.14
C ASN A 106 -6.92 -22.03 16.96
N ALA A 107 -5.73 -22.36 16.45
CA ALA A 107 -5.58 -23.27 15.31
C ALA A 107 -6.20 -24.67 15.52
N LYS A 108 -6.30 -25.15 16.76
CA LYS A 108 -6.92 -26.46 17.05
C LYS A 108 -8.42 -26.37 17.27
N ALA A 109 -8.87 -25.35 17.99
CA ALA A 109 -10.29 -25.25 18.39
C ALA A 109 -11.16 -24.53 17.34
N GLY A 110 -10.57 -23.74 16.45
CA GLY A 110 -11.31 -22.94 15.46
C GLY A 110 -12.08 -21.76 16.05
N ILE A 111 -11.89 -21.47 17.35
CA ILE A 111 -12.50 -20.35 18.08
C ILE A 111 -11.44 -19.62 18.92
N PRO A 112 -11.68 -18.36 19.33
CA PRO A 112 -10.79 -17.65 20.24
C PRO A 112 -10.45 -18.43 21.50
N SER A 113 -9.20 -18.32 21.95
CA SER A 113 -8.69 -18.96 23.16
C SER A 113 -9.16 -18.27 24.45
N GLY A 114 -8.85 -18.89 25.59
CA GLY A 114 -9.02 -18.28 26.91
C GLY A 114 -8.38 -16.89 26.97
N GLY A 115 -9.13 -15.91 27.49
CA GLY A 115 -8.78 -14.49 27.46
C GLY A 115 -9.62 -13.65 26.49
N PHE A 116 -10.37 -14.25 25.57
CA PHE A 116 -11.44 -13.55 24.85
C PHE A 116 -12.55 -13.05 25.81
N SER A 117 -12.62 -13.61 27.02
CA SER A 117 -13.43 -13.12 28.13
C SER A 117 -13.19 -11.64 28.49
N TYR A 118 -12.03 -11.08 28.15
CA TYR A 118 -11.75 -9.64 28.28
C TYR A 118 -12.67 -8.78 27.41
N VAL A 119 -13.08 -9.30 26.25
CA VAL A 119 -13.98 -8.64 25.30
C VAL A 119 -15.42 -9.06 25.54
N HIS A 120 -15.64 -10.36 25.76
CA HIS A 120 -16.95 -10.92 26.01
C HIS A 120 -16.99 -11.58 27.39
N PRO A 121 -17.44 -10.88 28.45
CA PRO A 121 -17.51 -11.43 29.80
C PRO A 121 -18.16 -12.80 29.84
N LYS A 122 -17.65 -13.69 30.70
CA LYS A 122 -18.06 -15.11 30.85
C LYS A 122 -17.75 -16.05 29.67
N TYR A 123 -17.12 -15.56 28.59
CA TYR A 123 -16.77 -16.45 27.47
C TYR A 123 -16.01 -17.69 27.92
N ASP A 124 -15.06 -17.57 28.83
CA ASP A 124 -14.24 -18.72 29.26
C ASP A 124 -15.05 -19.79 30.02
N GLU A 125 -16.17 -19.41 30.65
CA GLU A 125 -17.08 -20.27 31.41
C GLU A 125 -18.07 -21.05 30.52
N MET A 126 -18.27 -20.60 29.29
CA MET A 126 -19.24 -21.17 28.34
C MET A 126 -18.80 -22.51 27.77
N ASP A 127 -19.77 -23.32 27.35
CA ASP A 127 -19.51 -24.52 26.57
C ASP A 127 -19.09 -24.19 25.13
N PHE A 128 -18.69 -25.21 24.38
CA PHE A 128 -18.17 -25.00 23.02
C PHE A 128 -19.22 -24.46 22.06
N THR A 129 -20.47 -24.92 22.16
CA THR A 129 -21.56 -24.48 21.28
C THR A 129 -21.95 -23.04 21.55
N GLU A 130 -22.03 -22.65 22.83
CA GLU A 130 -22.25 -21.26 23.24
C GLU A 130 -21.13 -20.34 22.71
N LYS A 131 -19.87 -20.76 22.85
CA LYS A 131 -18.72 -20.01 22.32
C LYS A 131 -18.82 -19.81 20.81
N GLN A 132 -19.20 -20.84 20.06
CA GLN A 132 -19.38 -20.74 18.60
C GLN A 132 -20.43 -19.70 18.23
N ILE A 133 -21.59 -19.69 18.89
CA ILE A 133 -22.68 -18.74 18.62
C ILE A 133 -22.21 -17.29 18.88
N ILE A 134 -21.53 -17.06 20.00
CA ILE A 134 -21.01 -15.72 20.35
C ILE A 134 -19.99 -15.25 19.31
N VAL A 135 -19.06 -16.12 18.91
CA VAL A 135 -18.01 -15.80 17.93
C VAL A 135 -18.61 -15.52 16.56
N GLU A 136 -19.58 -16.34 16.12
CA GLU A 136 -20.27 -16.15 14.85
C GLU A 136 -21.02 -14.80 14.83
N ASN A 137 -21.74 -14.47 15.89
CA ASN A 137 -22.42 -13.18 16.01
C ASN A 137 -21.43 -12.01 15.99
N ALA A 138 -20.34 -12.07 16.75
CA ALA A 138 -19.32 -11.02 16.77
C ALA A 138 -18.65 -10.84 15.39
N ASN A 139 -18.33 -11.94 14.71
CA ASN A 139 -17.78 -11.89 13.35
C ASN A 139 -18.78 -11.29 12.37
N ASN A 140 -20.06 -11.68 12.45
CA ASN A 140 -21.13 -11.11 11.61
C ASN A 140 -21.31 -9.61 11.85
N GLU A 141 -21.23 -9.12 13.09
CA GLU A 141 -21.24 -7.68 13.36
C GLU A 141 -20.04 -6.99 12.70
N ALA A 142 -18.83 -7.54 12.83
CA ALA A 142 -17.63 -6.98 12.20
C ALA A 142 -17.71 -6.96 10.66
N PHE A 143 -18.27 -8.00 10.05
CA PHE A 143 -18.40 -8.13 8.59
C PHE A 143 -19.38 -7.13 7.98
N ASN A 144 -20.42 -6.77 8.73
CA ASN A 144 -21.47 -5.88 8.26
C ASN A 144 -21.27 -4.43 8.73
N TYR A 145 -20.12 -4.12 9.35
CA TYR A 145 -19.80 -2.76 9.78
C TYR A 145 -19.16 -1.95 8.65
N GLU A 146 -19.96 -1.07 8.04
CA GLU A 146 -19.56 -0.31 6.84
C GLU A 146 -18.56 0.83 7.15
N LYS A 147 -18.41 1.21 8.42
CA LYS A 147 -17.62 2.39 8.84
C LYS A 147 -16.16 2.07 9.14
N TRP A 148 -15.62 0.92 8.72
CA TRP A 148 -14.24 0.54 9.02
C TRP A 148 -13.19 1.53 8.48
N ASP A 149 -13.36 2.02 7.25
CA ASP A 149 -12.42 2.99 6.66
C ASP A 149 -12.45 4.32 7.41
N TYR A 150 -13.62 4.71 7.94
CA TYR A 150 -13.76 5.87 8.81
C TYR A 150 -13.06 5.67 10.17
N VAL A 151 -13.16 4.48 10.77
CA VAL A 151 -12.43 4.14 12.00
C VAL A 151 -10.91 4.19 11.77
N LEU A 152 -10.41 3.63 10.67
CA LEU A 152 -8.99 3.71 10.32
C LEU A 152 -8.53 5.16 10.19
N ALA A 153 -9.30 5.97 9.44
CA ALA A 153 -8.97 7.37 9.22
C ALA A 153 -8.99 8.21 10.51
N LEU A 154 -9.95 8.00 11.43
CA LEU A 154 -9.97 8.68 12.73
C LEU A 154 -8.74 8.34 13.58
N LEU A 155 -8.25 7.12 13.49
CA LEU A 155 -7.07 6.64 14.21
C LEU A 155 -5.74 6.97 13.49
N GLY A 156 -5.79 7.66 12.35
CA GLY A 156 -4.60 7.94 11.53
C GLY A 156 -3.95 6.70 10.92
N LEU A 157 -4.72 5.62 10.73
CA LEU A 157 -4.25 4.34 10.21
C LEU A 157 -4.53 4.20 8.71
N LYS A 158 -3.62 3.51 8.01
CA LYS A 158 -3.76 3.15 6.60
C LYS A 158 -4.35 1.73 6.47
N PRO A 159 -5.02 1.39 5.35
CA PRO A 159 -5.52 0.05 5.12
C PRO A 159 -4.38 -0.98 5.08
N TYR A 160 -4.68 -2.22 5.42
CA TYR A 160 -3.72 -3.31 5.30
C TYR A 160 -3.48 -3.66 3.83
N LEU A 161 -2.22 -3.54 3.39
CA LEU A 161 -1.73 -4.04 2.11
C LEU A 161 -1.23 -5.47 2.28
N SER A 162 -1.78 -6.39 1.47
CA SER A 162 -1.44 -7.81 1.50
C SER A 162 -0.10 -8.05 0.81
N GLN A 163 0.91 -8.51 1.58
CA GLN A 163 2.21 -8.86 1.02
C GLN A 163 2.11 -9.95 -0.05
N ALA A 164 1.22 -10.93 0.13
CA ALA A 164 1.04 -12.01 -0.83
C ALA A 164 0.49 -11.52 -2.18
N ASP A 165 -0.45 -10.56 -2.15
CA ASP A 165 -1.00 -9.99 -3.38
C ASP A 165 0.03 -9.08 -4.07
N GLU A 166 0.78 -8.31 -3.28
CA GLU A 166 1.92 -7.52 -3.76
C GLU A 166 2.97 -8.42 -4.46
N ASP A 167 3.35 -9.54 -3.84
CA ASP A 167 4.30 -10.50 -4.42
C ASP A 167 3.78 -11.10 -5.75
N ILE A 168 2.48 -11.42 -5.82
CA ILE A 168 1.84 -11.91 -7.06
C ILE A 168 1.92 -10.85 -8.17
N ILE A 169 1.58 -9.59 -7.87
CA ILE A 169 1.67 -8.51 -8.85
C ILE A 169 3.11 -8.32 -9.31
N ARG A 170 4.05 -8.22 -8.36
CA ARG A 170 5.48 -7.99 -8.63
C ARG A 170 6.16 -9.16 -9.35
N SER A 171 5.58 -10.37 -9.31
CA SER A 171 6.08 -11.52 -10.09
C SER A 171 5.87 -11.38 -11.60
N GLY A 172 5.04 -10.43 -12.05
CA GLY A 172 4.82 -10.20 -13.49
C GLY A 172 3.96 -11.27 -14.17
N ALA A 173 3.04 -11.90 -13.43
CA ALA A 173 2.17 -12.98 -13.90
C ALA A 173 1.28 -12.64 -15.12
N PHE A 174 1.28 -11.38 -15.60
CA PHE A 174 0.39 -10.87 -16.65
C PHE A 174 1.01 -10.84 -18.07
N GLY A 175 2.26 -11.28 -18.25
CA GLY A 175 2.91 -11.46 -19.55
C GLY A 175 3.36 -10.18 -20.26
N PHE A 176 4.49 -10.24 -20.98
CA PHE A 176 5.12 -9.06 -21.61
C PHE A 176 5.63 -9.35 -23.03
N GLY A 177 5.59 -8.32 -23.89
CA GLY A 177 6.04 -8.38 -25.29
C GLY A 177 7.55 -8.17 -25.50
N GLY A 178 8.02 -8.39 -26.73
CA GLY A 178 9.45 -8.40 -27.08
C GLY A 178 10.13 -7.03 -27.08
N GLU A 179 11.28 -6.95 -26.41
CA GLU A 179 12.12 -5.75 -26.28
C GLU A 179 13.17 -5.62 -27.39
N ARG A 180 13.52 -4.38 -27.79
CA ARG A 180 14.60 -4.11 -28.76
C ARG A 180 15.96 -3.95 -28.06
N LYS A 181 17.02 -4.45 -28.70
CA LYS A 181 18.39 -4.48 -28.17
C LYS A 181 18.93 -3.13 -27.67
N GLU A 182 18.62 -2.03 -28.35
CA GLU A 182 19.10 -0.68 -27.96
C GLU A 182 18.47 -0.20 -26.66
N HIS A 183 17.15 -0.36 -26.50
CA HIS A 183 16.41 -0.01 -25.29
C HIS A 183 16.96 -0.80 -24.09
N LYS A 184 17.15 -2.12 -24.26
CA LYS A 184 17.75 -2.99 -23.24
C LYS A 184 19.11 -2.49 -22.75
N LEU A 185 20.05 -2.25 -23.66
CA LEU A 185 21.40 -1.81 -23.32
C LEU A 185 21.42 -0.46 -22.58
N MET A 186 20.52 0.45 -22.96
CA MET A 186 20.44 1.77 -22.34
C MET A 186 19.95 1.67 -20.89
N LYS A 187 18.96 0.81 -20.61
CA LYS A 187 18.48 0.54 -19.25
C LYS A 187 19.54 -0.13 -18.38
N GLU A 188 20.17 -1.18 -18.91
CA GLU A 188 21.26 -1.90 -18.24
C GLU A 188 22.41 -0.94 -17.87
N PHE A 189 22.75 -0.01 -18.76
CA PHE A 189 23.77 0.99 -18.48
C PHE A 189 23.33 1.95 -17.37
N ILE A 190 22.11 2.51 -17.44
CA ILE A 190 21.60 3.44 -16.42
C ILE A 190 21.55 2.78 -15.05
N ALA A 191 21.07 1.54 -14.98
CA ALA A 191 21.01 0.77 -13.74
C ALA A 191 22.41 0.56 -13.11
N ALA A 192 23.44 0.32 -13.93
CA ALA A 192 24.81 0.10 -13.46
C ALA A 192 25.61 1.41 -13.24
N HIS A 193 25.14 2.53 -13.78
CA HIS A 193 25.81 3.83 -13.76
C HIS A 193 24.83 4.95 -13.38
N PRO A 194 24.25 4.93 -12.16
CA PRO A 194 23.32 5.95 -11.69
C PRO A 194 23.89 7.37 -11.77
N GLU A 195 25.20 7.53 -11.60
CA GLU A 195 25.89 8.83 -11.68
C GLU A 195 25.80 9.49 -13.06
N ALA A 196 25.41 8.72 -14.09
CA ALA A 196 25.17 9.22 -15.43
C ALA A 196 23.84 9.99 -15.56
N ILE A 197 22.90 9.79 -14.64
CA ILE A 197 21.62 10.51 -14.58
C ILE A 197 21.60 11.51 -13.42
N ASP A 198 22.09 11.12 -12.25
CA ASP A 198 22.24 11.97 -11.07
C ASP A 198 23.39 11.46 -10.20
N LYS A 199 24.33 12.36 -9.86
CA LYS A 199 25.51 12.06 -9.04
C LYS A 199 25.18 11.75 -7.59
N GLN A 200 23.97 12.07 -7.12
CA GLN A 200 23.54 11.77 -5.76
C GLN A 200 23.07 10.33 -5.59
N ILE A 201 22.65 9.69 -6.67
CA ILE A 201 22.21 8.29 -6.66
C ILE A 201 23.46 7.40 -6.62
N SER A 202 23.60 6.63 -5.54
CA SER A 202 24.77 5.78 -5.29
C SER A 202 24.46 4.28 -5.32
N GLU A 203 23.22 3.89 -5.58
CA GLU A 203 22.78 2.49 -5.61
C GLU A 203 22.64 1.96 -7.04
N GLU A 204 22.81 0.66 -7.22
CA GLU A 204 22.47 0.01 -8.49
C GLU A 204 20.95 -0.01 -8.69
N GLY A 205 20.52 0.25 -9.92
CA GLY A 205 19.11 0.27 -10.28
C GLY A 205 18.52 -1.12 -10.48
N ILE A 206 17.26 -1.29 -10.11
CA ILE A 206 16.46 -2.47 -10.41
C ILE A 206 15.88 -2.29 -11.81
N LEU A 207 16.26 -3.19 -12.72
CA LEU A 207 15.68 -3.23 -14.06
C LEU A 207 14.25 -3.75 -14.04
N GLU A 208 13.41 -3.18 -14.89
CA GLU A 208 12.07 -3.70 -15.17
C GLU A 208 11.20 -3.85 -13.90
N HIS A 209 11.29 -2.88 -12.97
CA HIS A 209 10.56 -2.91 -11.72
C HIS A 209 9.04 -2.84 -11.96
N ILE A 210 8.31 -3.80 -11.40
CA ILE A 210 6.85 -3.88 -11.54
C ILE A 210 6.19 -3.14 -10.38
N LEU A 211 5.39 -2.13 -10.73
CA LEU A 211 4.55 -1.36 -9.83
C LEU A 211 3.32 -2.16 -9.41
N LEU A 212 2.62 -1.74 -8.34
CA LEU A 212 1.38 -2.36 -7.90
C LEU A 212 0.19 -2.18 -8.86
N SER A 213 0.34 -1.35 -9.91
CA SER A 213 -0.58 -1.34 -11.06
C SER A 213 -0.33 -2.48 -12.06
N GLY A 214 0.76 -3.24 -11.90
CA GLY A 214 1.26 -4.21 -12.88
C GLY A 214 2.09 -3.59 -14.01
N ASP A 215 2.21 -2.27 -14.05
CA ASP A 215 3.08 -1.57 -14.99
C ASP A 215 4.55 -1.79 -14.66
N ARG A 216 5.40 -1.65 -15.69
CA ARG A 216 6.82 -1.93 -15.59
C ARG A 216 7.65 -0.70 -15.88
N VAL A 217 8.32 -0.20 -14.85
CA VAL A 217 9.29 0.88 -14.95
C VAL A 217 10.59 0.31 -15.49
N ASP A 218 11.24 1.06 -16.36
CA ASP A 218 12.46 0.61 -17.03
C ASP A 218 13.64 0.43 -16.06
N VAL A 219 13.88 1.41 -15.17
CA VAL A 219 14.86 1.33 -14.08
C VAL A 219 14.30 1.99 -12.81
N PHE A 220 14.52 1.41 -11.63
CA PHE A 220 14.11 2.00 -10.35
C PHE A 220 15.23 1.95 -9.31
N PHE A 221 15.46 3.07 -8.63
CA PHE A 221 16.44 3.25 -7.55
C PHE A 221 15.67 3.41 -6.24
N PRO A 222 15.48 2.32 -5.46
CA PRO A 222 14.53 2.30 -4.34
C PRO A 222 14.95 3.15 -3.13
N LYS A 223 16.25 3.33 -2.85
CA LYS A 223 16.71 4.19 -1.74
C LYS A 223 16.66 5.66 -2.11
N ALA A 224 16.96 5.99 -3.36
CA ALA A 224 16.84 7.35 -3.87
C ALA A 224 15.37 7.72 -4.18
N ASN A 225 14.48 6.74 -4.27
CA ASN A 225 13.10 6.87 -4.72
C ASN A 225 12.97 7.48 -6.13
N VAL A 226 13.88 7.10 -7.02
CA VAL A 226 13.95 7.61 -8.41
C VAL A 226 13.58 6.51 -9.39
N ALA A 227 12.58 6.76 -10.24
CA ALA A 227 12.21 5.87 -11.33
C ALA A 227 12.55 6.49 -12.69
N VAL A 228 12.98 5.67 -13.63
CA VAL A 228 13.46 6.10 -14.94
C VAL A 228 12.71 5.37 -16.03
N GLU A 229 12.14 6.13 -16.98
CA GLU A 229 11.65 5.63 -18.26
C GLU A 229 12.69 5.92 -19.34
N VAL A 230 12.94 4.96 -20.24
CA VAL A 230 14.01 5.06 -21.22
C VAL A 230 13.46 4.99 -22.64
N LYS A 231 13.88 5.92 -23.50
CA LYS A 231 13.59 5.87 -24.95
C LYS A 231 14.88 5.88 -25.79
N PRO A 232 15.07 4.92 -26.71
CA PRO A 232 16.27 4.87 -27.55
C PRO A 232 16.33 6.06 -28.51
N LYS A 233 17.49 6.29 -29.15
CA LYS A 233 17.72 7.45 -30.01
C LYS A 233 16.75 7.55 -31.19
N LEU A 234 16.34 6.39 -31.73
CA LEU A 234 15.44 6.29 -32.88
C LEU A 234 13.96 6.14 -32.47
N ALA A 235 13.61 6.40 -31.21
CA ALA A 235 12.23 6.38 -30.76
C ALA A 235 11.38 7.40 -31.54
N PRO A 236 10.24 6.99 -32.14
CA PRO A 236 9.32 7.91 -32.80
C PRO A 236 8.76 8.95 -31.82
N ASN A 237 8.37 10.12 -32.33
CA ASN A 237 7.76 11.17 -31.50
C ASN A 237 6.56 10.68 -30.67
N ALA A 238 5.73 9.80 -31.23
CA ALA A 238 4.60 9.20 -30.52
C ALA A 238 5.04 8.30 -29.34
N ASP A 239 6.19 7.62 -29.46
CA ASP A 239 6.73 6.78 -28.39
C ASP A 239 7.37 7.61 -27.28
N ILE A 240 8.02 8.73 -27.63
CA ILE A 240 8.50 9.72 -26.66
C ILE A 240 7.32 10.37 -25.94
N LEU A 241 6.26 10.75 -26.66
CA LEU A 241 5.04 11.29 -26.06
C LEU A 241 4.43 10.29 -25.08
N ARG A 242 4.36 9.02 -25.47
CA ARG A 242 3.95 7.93 -24.57
C ARG A 242 4.84 7.85 -23.33
N GLY A 243 6.15 8.00 -23.48
CA GLY A 243 7.11 8.07 -22.38
C GLY A 243 6.78 9.17 -21.36
N LEU A 244 6.44 10.38 -21.80
CA LEU A 244 6.05 11.48 -20.90
C LEU A 244 4.81 11.12 -20.06
N PHE A 245 3.80 10.51 -20.67
CA PHE A 245 2.60 10.07 -19.94
C PHE A 245 2.85 8.83 -19.08
N GLN A 246 3.79 7.95 -19.46
CA GLN A 246 4.26 6.87 -18.59
C GLN A 246 4.90 7.46 -17.33
N CYS A 247 5.71 8.51 -17.43
CA CYS A 247 6.31 9.17 -16.27
C CYS A 247 5.26 9.69 -15.29
N VAL A 248 4.23 10.39 -15.79
CA VAL A 248 3.09 10.86 -14.96
C VAL A 248 2.41 9.68 -14.26
N LYS A 249 2.13 8.61 -15.00
CA LYS A 249 1.48 7.43 -14.45
C LYS A 249 2.33 6.77 -13.36
N TYR A 250 3.61 6.57 -13.61
CA TYR A 250 4.50 5.88 -12.66
C TYR A 250 4.68 6.68 -11.38
N LYS A 251 4.81 8.01 -11.46
CA LYS A 251 4.83 8.87 -10.28
C LYS A 251 3.57 8.68 -9.43
N ALA A 252 2.40 8.79 -10.07
CA ALA A 252 1.13 8.67 -9.35
C ALA A 252 0.95 7.30 -8.67
N ILE A 253 1.43 6.23 -9.30
CA ILE A 253 1.36 4.89 -8.70
C ILE A 253 2.38 4.75 -7.57
N LEU A 254 3.64 5.16 -7.73
CA LEU A 254 4.65 5.11 -6.68
C LEU A 254 4.26 5.94 -5.45
N ASP A 255 3.72 7.13 -5.66
CA ASP A 255 3.21 8.00 -4.58
C ASP A 255 2.02 7.31 -3.87
N ALA A 256 1.12 6.65 -4.61
CA ALA A 256 0.03 5.88 -4.02
C ALA A 256 0.53 4.64 -3.24
N GLU A 257 1.55 3.94 -3.75
CA GLU A 257 2.21 2.82 -3.05
C GLU A 257 2.82 3.29 -1.72
N ALA A 258 3.56 4.40 -1.74
CA ALA A 258 4.13 5.00 -0.54
C ALA A 258 3.03 5.37 0.46
N GLU A 259 1.95 6.00 0.00
CA GLU A 259 0.86 6.42 0.88
C GLU A 259 0.18 5.24 1.60
N VAL A 260 -0.10 4.14 0.90
CA VAL A 260 -0.72 2.96 1.53
C VAL A 260 0.23 2.22 2.46
N LYS A 261 1.55 2.34 2.23
CA LYS A 261 2.60 1.82 3.11
C LYS A 261 2.91 2.74 4.30
N GLY A 262 2.35 3.96 4.31
CA GLY A 262 2.64 4.97 5.34
C GLY A 262 4.01 5.62 5.16
N GLU A 263 4.57 5.55 3.96
CA GLU A 263 5.82 6.19 3.55
C GLU A 263 5.53 7.59 2.98
N ILE A 264 6.59 8.37 2.76
CA ILE A 264 6.47 9.71 2.19
C ILE A 264 6.32 9.56 0.65
N PRO A 265 5.27 10.13 0.02
CA PRO A 265 5.09 10.07 -1.42
C PRO A 265 5.93 11.14 -2.13
N ASP A 266 7.25 10.94 -2.17
CA ASP A 266 8.24 11.87 -2.74
C ASP A 266 8.98 11.31 -3.97
N SER A 267 8.36 10.39 -4.71
CA SER A 267 9.03 9.74 -5.84
C SER A 267 9.42 10.73 -6.94
N GLU A 268 10.63 10.60 -7.46
CA GLU A 268 11.11 11.37 -8.61
C GLU A 268 11.05 10.50 -9.87
N ILE A 269 10.65 11.10 -11.00
CA ILE A 269 10.59 10.40 -12.29
C ILE A 269 11.35 11.15 -13.36
N ILE A 270 12.29 10.47 -14.00
CA ILE A 270 13.13 11.00 -15.07
C ILE A 270 12.83 10.25 -16.37
N LEU A 271 12.59 10.98 -17.46
CA LEU A 271 12.60 10.42 -18.81
C LEU A 271 13.99 10.58 -19.43
N VAL A 272 14.65 9.48 -19.74
CA VAL A 272 15.96 9.51 -20.40
C VAL A 272 15.81 9.13 -21.87
N ILE A 273 16.23 10.02 -22.77
CA ILE A 273 16.15 9.79 -24.21
C ILE A 273 17.52 9.86 -24.89
N GLY A 274 17.78 8.93 -25.81
CA GLY A 274 19.01 8.96 -26.62
C GLY A 274 18.99 10.01 -27.76
N GLY A 275 17.82 10.59 -28.02
CA GLY A 275 17.55 11.58 -29.07
C GLY A 275 17.26 12.98 -28.51
N LYS A 276 16.50 13.78 -29.26
CA LYS A 276 15.99 15.09 -28.81
C LYS A 276 14.47 15.09 -28.81
N LEU A 277 13.89 15.87 -27.91
CA LEU A 277 12.48 16.20 -27.95
C LEU A 277 12.17 17.00 -29.22
N SER A 278 11.08 16.63 -29.90
CA SER A 278 10.45 17.54 -30.86
C SER A 278 9.81 18.72 -30.13
N GLN A 279 9.55 19.82 -30.83
CA GLN A 279 8.88 20.98 -30.25
C GLN A 279 7.52 20.63 -29.62
N SER A 280 6.76 19.74 -30.27
CA SER A 280 5.47 19.30 -29.73
C SER A 280 5.62 18.54 -28.41
N ASN A 281 6.60 17.64 -28.31
CA ASN A 281 6.83 16.89 -27.08
C ASN A 281 7.44 17.76 -25.98
N ARG A 282 8.24 18.77 -26.33
CA ARG A 282 8.74 19.76 -25.38
C ARG A 282 7.60 20.55 -24.73
N ASN A 283 6.64 21.04 -25.51
CA ASN A 283 5.48 21.74 -24.96
C ASN A 283 4.68 20.86 -23.97
N VAL A 284 4.58 19.55 -24.24
CA VAL A 284 3.92 18.59 -23.33
C VAL A 284 4.77 18.35 -22.08
N GLN A 285 6.08 18.18 -22.24
CA GLN A 285 7.03 18.01 -21.14
C GLN A 285 6.98 19.19 -20.16
N GLU A 286 7.00 20.43 -20.66
CA GLU A 286 6.88 21.65 -19.87
C GLU A 286 5.53 21.75 -19.16
N CYS A 287 4.44 21.33 -19.81
CA CYS A 287 3.10 21.32 -19.22
C CYS A 287 2.95 20.30 -18.09
N LEU A 288 3.60 19.14 -18.22
CA LEU A 288 3.53 18.05 -17.25
C LEU A 288 4.64 18.13 -16.18
N ASP A 289 5.57 19.08 -16.30
CA ASP A 289 6.73 19.27 -15.42
C ASP A 289 7.55 17.98 -15.21
N ILE A 290 7.82 17.26 -16.30
CA ILE A 290 8.60 16.02 -16.29
C ILE A 290 10.07 16.33 -16.54
N GLU A 291 10.96 15.82 -15.71
CA GLU A 291 12.41 15.91 -15.94
C GLU A 291 12.81 15.04 -17.14
N VAL A 292 13.59 15.61 -18.08
CA VAL A 292 14.06 14.90 -19.27
C VAL A 292 15.55 15.09 -19.47
N ILE A 293 16.28 13.98 -19.60
CA ILE A 293 17.67 13.95 -20.04
C ILE A 293 17.70 13.61 -21.53
N GLU A 294 18.06 14.60 -22.35
CA GLU A 294 18.18 14.46 -23.81
C GLU A 294 19.61 14.09 -24.24
N GLU A 295 19.73 13.56 -25.46
CA GLU A 295 21.00 13.17 -26.08
C GLU A 295 21.86 12.24 -25.20
N PHE A 296 21.22 11.40 -24.40
CA PHE A 296 21.93 10.50 -23.49
C PHE A 296 22.86 9.56 -24.25
N LYS A 297 24.13 9.51 -23.82
CA LYS A 297 25.16 8.69 -24.44
C LYS A 297 25.66 7.68 -23.42
N TYR A 298 25.66 6.41 -23.82
CA TYR A 298 26.26 5.34 -23.05
C TYR A 298 27.41 4.72 -23.85
N LYS A 299 28.48 4.33 -23.15
CA LYS A 299 29.50 3.48 -23.74
C LYS A 299 28.99 2.05 -23.69
N SER A 300 28.75 1.45 -24.85
CA SER A 300 28.48 0.01 -24.92
C SER A 300 29.63 -0.73 -24.25
N LEU A 301 29.35 -1.46 -23.16
CA LEU A 301 30.32 -2.30 -22.47
C LEU A 301 30.82 -3.48 -23.32
N TYR A 302 30.29 -3.66 -24.54
CA TYR A 302 30.89 -4.53 -25.54
C TYR A 302 32.10 -3.85 -26.19
N ARG A 303 33.27 -4.01 -25.55
CA ARG A 303 34.51 -4.11 -26.33
C ARG A 303 34.31 -5.23 -27.35
N LYS A 304 34.31 -4.89 -28.64
CA LYS A 304 34.60 -5.85 -29.70
C LYS A 304 36.00 -6.41 -29.41
N THR A 305 36.06 -7.74 -29.44
CA THR A 305 37.23 -8.64 -29.45
C THR A 305 38.11 -8.62 -28.22
#